data_AF-A0A4U2ZZ78-F1
#
_entry.id   AF-A0A4U2ZZ78-F1
#
_cell.length_a   1.000
_cell.length_b   1.000
_cell.length_c   1.000
_cell.angle_alpha   90.00
_cell.angle_beta   90.00
_cell.angle_gamma   90.00
#
_symmetry.space_group_name_H-M   'P 1'
#
loop_
_entity.id
_entity.type
_entity.pdbx_description
1 polymer ?
#
loop_
_entity_poly.entity_id
_entity_poly.type
_entity_poly.pdbx_seq_one_letter_code
_entity_poly.pdbx_strand_id
1 'polypeptide(L)'
;MDEAKSAGKEQVYKSHLERNQNIKKVGEVLYLFTDDQIPADATFQEIQDRAFAILERPKLAAIADQIVTNTKLDEVAFRWEYIDQLSHQFKRSLRPVFLMVDFLAASAHDPLMEAVHFLKKAFMKNKPLGKYPS
;
A
#
# COMPACT_ATOMS: atom_id res chain seq x y z
N MET A 1 6.35 4.72 24.42
CA MET A 1 5.21 4.79 23.48
C MET A 1 5.55 5.58 22.21
N ASP A 2 6.53 6.50 22.23
CA ASP A 2 6.95 7.23 21.01
C ASP A 2 7.78 6.41 20.01
N GLU A 3 8.58 5.43 20.46
CA GLU A 3 9.42 4.61 19.58
C GLU A 3 8.61 3.70 18.63
N ALA A 4 7.52 3.10 19.10
CA ALA A 4 6.65 2.26 18.28
C ALA A 4 5.85 3.07 17.23
N LYS A 5 5.59 4.35 17.52
CA LYS A 5 4.90 5.27 16.61
C LYS A 5 5.86 5.83 15.54
N SER A 6 7.13 6.00 15.90
CA SER A 6 8.22 6.35 14.98
C SER A 6 8.55 5.20 14.03
N ALA A 7 8.73 3.98 14.56
CA ALA A 7 9.08 2.80 13.77
C ALA A 7 8.02 2.43 12.72
N GLY A 8 6.72 2.51 13.07
CA GLY A 8 5.63 2.24 12.13
C GLY A 8 5.54 3.27 11.00
N LYS A 9 5.79 4.55 11.28
CA LYS A 9 5.83 5.61 10.25
C LYS A 9 7.05 5.46 9.34
N GLU A 10 8.20 5.11 9.90
CA GLU A 10 9.43 4.94 9.15
C GLU A 10 9.39 3.73 8.24
N GLN A 11 8.77 2.62 8.66
CA GLN A 11 8.63 1.42 7.84
C GLN A 11 7.64 1.61 6.68
N VAL A 12 6.53 2.34 6.92
CA VAL A 12 5.59 2.71 5.85
C VAL A 12 6.24 3.68 4.86
N TYR A 13 6.99 4.67 5.35
CA TYR A 13 7.69 5.63 4.50
C TYR A 13 8.81 4.97 3.67
N LYS A 14 9.62 4.09 4.28
CA LYS A 14 10.64 3.30 3.57
C LYS A 14 10.01 2.41 2.52
N SER A 15 8.91 1.73 2.84
CA SER A 15 8.20 0.88 1.88
C SER A 15 7.62 1.68 0.71
N HIS A 16 7.09 2.90 0.95
CA HIS A 16 6.64 3.78 -0.12
C HIS A 16 7.78 4.31 -1.00
N LEU A 17 8.92 4.67 -0.40
CA LEU A 17 10.09 5.16 -1.12
C LEU A 17 10.71 4.05 -1.97
N GLU A 18 10.91 2.87 -1.38
CA GLU A 18 11.41 1.67 -2.07
C GLU A 18 10.48 1.26 -3.23
N ARG A 19 9.16 1.40 -3.05
CA ARG A 19 8.17 1.09 -4.09
C ARG A 19 8.24 2.04 -5.29
N ASN A 20 8.31 3.35 -5.05
CA ASN A 20 8.47 4.33 -6.12
C ASN A 20 9.81 4.17 -6.83
N GLN A 21 10.87 3.85 -6.08
CA GLN A 21 12.19 3.55 -6.64
C GLN A 21 12.17 2.30 -7.51
N ASN A 22 11.49 1.23 -7.10
CA ASN A 22 11.42 -0.02 -7.86
C ASN A 22 10.64 0.14 -9.16
N ILE A 23 9.52 0.87 -9.17
CA ILE A 23 8.77 1.16 -10.41
C ILE A 23 9.62 2.00 -11.37
N LYS A 24 10.30 3.02 -10.85
CA LYS A 24 11.23 3.84 -11.66
C LYS A 24 12.34 2.98 -12.27
N LYS A 25 12.95 2.11 -11.47
CA LYS A 25 14.00 1.16 -11.90
C LYS A 25 13.50 0.18 -12.97
N VAL A 26 12.26 -0.31 -12.86
CA VAL A 26 11.67 -1.14 -13.93
C VAL A 26 11.51 -0.34 -15.22
N GLY A 27 11.11 0.94 -15.13
CA GLY A 27 11.10 1.85 -16.29
C GLY A 27 12.49 2.04 -16.90
N GLU A 28 13.53 2.20 -16.07
CA GLU A 28 14.94 2.29 -16.52
C GLU A 28 15.40 1.00 -17.20
N VAL A 29 14.98 -0.18 -16.70
CA VAL A 29 15.26 -1.47 -17.35
C VAL A 29 14.56 -1.58 -18.72
N LEU A 30 13.30 -1.14 -18.83
CA LEU A 30 12.57 -1.13 -20.09
C LEU A 30 13.19 -0.15 -21.11
N TYR A 31 13.71 0.98 -20.62
CA TYR A 31 14.35 1.99 -21.46
C TYR A 31 15.61 1.47 -22.18
N LEU A 32 16.31 0.47 -21.62
CA LEU A 32 17.46 -0.17 -22.28
C LEU A 32 17.10 -0.72 -23.66
N PHE A 33 15.86 -1.14 -23.89
CA PHE A 33 15.43 -1.68 -25.19
C PHE A 33 15.17 -0.60 -26.26
N THR A 34 15.16 0.67 -25.87
CA THR A 34 14.96 1.83 -26.75
C THR A 34 16.16 2.78 -26.73
N ASP A 35 17.26 2.37 -26.11
CA ASP A 35 18.45 3.21 -25.96
C ASP A 35 19.37 3.07 -27.19
N ASP A 36 19.38 4.12 -28.03
CA ASP A 36 20.22 4.21 -29.23
C ASP A 36 21.74 4.23 -28.93
N GLN A 37 22.14 4.39 -27.66
CA GLN A 37 23.54 4.28 -27.24
C GLN A 37 24.00 2.83 -27.06
N ILE A 38 23.10 1.85 -27.08
CA ILE A 38 23.46 0.43 -27.05
C ILE A 38 23.87 0.01 -28.47
N PRO A 39 25.09 -0.53 -28.66
CA PRO A 39 25.53 -1.02 -29.95
C PRO A 39 24.57 -2.07 -30.51
N ALA A 40 24.30 -2.02 -31.82
CA ALA A 40 23.38 -2.96 -32.47
C ALA A 40 23.86 -4.43 -32.39
N ASP A 41 25.16 -4.64 -32.21
CA ASP A 41 25.81 -5.93 -32.03
C ASP A 41 25.99 -6.31 -30.54
N ALA A 42 25.46 -5.51 -29.61
CA ALA A 42 25.49 -5.84 -28.20
C ALA A 42 24.81 -7.20 -27.94
N THR A 43 25.49 -8.01 -27.16
CA THR A 43 25.00 -9.33 -26.78
C THR A 43 23.86 -9.19 -25.79
N PHE A 44 22.96 -10.17 -25.77
CA PHE A 44 21.89 -10.22 -24.78
C PHE A 44 22.43 -10.26 -23.34
N GLN A 45 23.61 -10.86 -23.12
CA GLN A 45 24.25 -10.89 -21.81
C GLN A 45 24.62 -9.49 -21.32
N GLU A 46 25.17 -8.64 -22.19
CA GLU A 46 25.50 -7.25 -21.82
C GLU A 46 24.26 -6.43 -21.45
N ILE A 47 23.14 -6.66 -22.14
CA ILE A 47 21.86 -6.03 -21.81
C ILE A 47 21.35 -6.54 -20.45
N GLN A 48 21.46 -7.84 -20.18
CA GLN A 48 21.11 -8.43 -18.89
C GLN A 48 21.95 -7.88 -17.74
N ASP A 49 23.26 -7.75 -17.93
CA ASP A 49 24.17 -7.24 -16.90
C ASP A 49 23.81 -5.79 -16.54
N ARG A 50 23.49 -4.95 -17.54
CA ARG A 50 22.99 -3.58 -17.32
C ARG A 50 21.64 -3.57 -16.59
N ALA A 51 20.70 -4.42 -17.03
CA ALA A 51 19.38 -4.51 -16.40
C ALA A 51 19.48 -4.94 -14.92
N PHE A 52 20.31 -5.93 -14.61
CA PHE A 52 20.46 -6.45 -13.25
C PHE A 52 21.29 -5.56 -12.34
N ALA A 53 22.12 -4.68 -12.90
CA ALA A 53 22.74 -3.58 -12.16
C ALA A 53 21.72 -2.52 -11.71
N ILE A 54 20.65 -2.29 -12.49
CA ILE A 54 19.56 -1.38 -12.14
C ILE A 54 18.64 -2.04 -11.10
N LEU A 55 18.20 -3.27 -11.35
CA LEU A 55 17.32 -4.04 -10.49
C LEU A 55 17.64 -5.53 -10.53
N GLU A 56 17.92 -6.10 -9.35
CA GLU A 56 18.26 -7.51 -9.20
C GLU A 56 17.24 -8.44 -9.87
N ARG A 57 17.75 -9.47 -10.57
CA ARG A 57 16.97 -10.47 -11.31
C ARG A 57 15.72 -10.99 -10.57
N PRO A 58 15.78 -11.46 -9.31
CA PRO A 58 14.58 -11.99 -8.64
C PRO A 58 13.50 -10.92 -8.42
N LYS A 59 13.89 -9.67 -8.14
CA LYS A 59 12.95 -8.55 -7.96
C LYS A 59 12.34 -8.11 -9.28
N LEU A 60 13.16 -8.00 -10.33
CA LEU A 60 12.69 -7.68 -11.66
C LEU A 60 11.70 -8.73 -12.18
N ALA A 61 12.00 -10.02 -12.00
CA ALA A 61 11.11 -11.11 -12.40
C ALA A 61 9.76 -11.05 -11.67
N ALA A 62 9.75 -10.84 -10.35
CA ALA A 62 8.53 -10.74 -9.57
C ALA A 62 7.65 -9.55 -10.02
N ILE A 63 8.25 -8.38 -10.28
CA ILE A 63 7.50 -7.20 -10.72
C ILE A 63 7.03 -7.36 -12.17
N ALA A 64 7.84 -7.94 -13.05
CA ALA A 64 7.46 -8.21 -14.44
C ALA A 64 6.29 -9.20 -14.52
N ASP A 65 6.32 -10.27 -13.73
CA ASP A 65 5.22 -11.24 -13.64
C ASP A 65 3.91 -10.59 -13.18
N GLN A 66 3.98 -9.72 -12.17
CA GLN A 66 2.82 -8.92 -11.73
C GLN A 66 2.27 -7.98 -12.82
N ILE A 67 3.15 -7.38 -13.63
CA ILE A 67 2.74 -6.51 -14.75
C ILE A 67 2.05 -7.32 -15.86
N VAL A 68 2.55 -8.52 -16.17
CA VAL A 68 2.06 -9.37 -17.27
C VAL A 68 0.76 -10.11 -16.92
N THR A 69 0.59 -10.54 -15.67
CA THR A 69 -0.44 -11.53 -15.31
C THR A 69 -1.86 -11.00 -15.16
N ASN A 70 -2.10 -9.71 -14.90
CA ASN A 70 -3.34 -8.98 -15.25
C ASN A 70 -3.36 -7.58 -14.62
N THR A 71 -3.21 -6.58 -15.50
CA THR A 71 -3.93 -5.30 -15.55
C THR A 71 -4.93 -5.05 -14.41
N LYS A 72 -4.42 -4.63 -13.26
CA LYS A 72 -4.15 -3.22 -13.01
C LYS A 72 -2.96 -3.17 -12.05
N LEU A 73 -1.94 -2.40 -12.41
CA LEU A 73 -1.27 -1.58 -11.39
C LEU A 73 -2.33 -0.59 -10.88
N ASP A 74 -3.40 -1.08 -10.24
CA ASP A 74 -4.30 -0.25 -9.48
C ASP A 74 -3.46 0.02 -8.26
N GLU A 75 -2.61 1.04 -8.37
CA GLU A 75 -1.81 1.52 -7.27
C GLU A 75 -2.70 1.63 -6.03
N VAL A 76 -3.97 2.01 -6.25
CA VAL A 76 -5.09 2.00 -5.32
C VAL A 76 -5.39 0.61 -4.75
N ALA A 77 -5.64 -0.44 -5.54
CA ALA A 77 -5.91 -1.79 -5.01
C ALA A 77 -4.74 -2.35 -4.20
N PHE A 78 -3.51 -2.21 -4.71
CA PHE A 78 -2.32 -2.65 -3.97
C PHE A 78 -2.09 -1.79 -2.71
N ARG A 79 -2.41 -0.49 -2.76
CA ARG A 79 -2.42 0.38 -1.58
C ARG A 79 -3.47 -0.08 -0.57
N TRP A 80 -4.66 -0.50 -1.01
CA TRP A 80 -5.70 -1.00 -0.12
C TRP A 80 -5.34 -2.33 0.51
N GLU A 81 -4.75 -3.28 -0.22
CA GLU A 81 -4.25 -4.54 0.35
C GLU A 81 -3.18 -4.30 1.42
N TYR A 82 -2.26 -3.35 1.17
CA TYR A 82 -1.26 -2.97 2.15
C TYR A 82 -1.85 -2.22 3.35
N ILE A 83 -2.79 -1.30 3.12
CA ILE A 83 -3.54 -0.63 4.18
C ILE A 83 -4.30 -1.66 5.02
N ASP A 84 -4.84 -2.72 4.41
CA ASP A 84 -5.52 -3.81 5.11
C ASP A 84 -4.58 -4.59 6.02
N GLN A 85 -3.35 -4.89 5.56
CA GLN A 85 -2.31 -5.50 6.40
C GLN A 85 -1.98 -4.63 7.62
N LEU A 86 -1.93 -3.32 7.45
CA LEU A 86 -1.68 -2.36 8.53
C LEU A 86 -2.95 -1.94 9.28
N SER A 87 -4.14 -2.35 8.80
CA SER A 87 -5.42 -1.85 9.28
C SER A 87 -5.64 -2.19 10.74
N HIS A 88 -5.12 -3.33 11.20
CA HIS A 88 -5.18 -3.71 12.61
C HIS A 88 -4.49 -2.68 13.52
N GLN A 89 -3.34 -2.15 13.09
CA GLN A 89 -2.63 -1.13 13.85
C GLN A 89 -3.33 0.22 13.76
N PHE A 90 -3.75 0.62 12.56
CA PHE A 90 -4.49 1.87 12.36
C PHE A 90 -5.80 1.90 13.15
N LYS A 91 -6.59 0.81 13.11
CA LYS A 91 -7.86 0.68 13.85
C LYS A 91 -7.63 0.79 15.36
N ARG A 92 -6.52 0.26 15.91
CA ARG A 92 -6.18 0.41 17.35
C ARG A 92 -5.89 1.85 17.73
N SER A 93 -5.25 2.63 16.86
CA SER A 93 -4.95 4.04 17.12
C SER A 93 -6.12 4.98 16.83
N LEU A 94 -6.94 4.67 15.83
CA LEU A 94 -8.12 5.45 15.45
C LEU A 94 -9.30 5.24 16.38
N ARG A 95 -9.45 4.05 16.99
CA ARG A 95 -10.59 3.75 17.87
C ARG A 95 -10.73 4.73 19.05
N PRO A 96 -9.65 5.09 19.79
CA PRO A 96 -9.75 6.11 20.84
C PRO A 96 -10.19 7.48 20.31
N VAL A 97 -9.65 7.91 19.16
CA VAL A 97 -10.02 9.19 18.53
C VAL A 97 -11.48 9.18 18.12
N PHE A 98 -11.92 8.11 17.46
CA PHE A 98 -13.31 7.91 17.05
C PHE A 98 -14.29 7.94 18.23
N LEU A 99 -13.90 7.44 19.39
CA LEU A 99 -14.73 7.50 20.60
C LEU A 99 -14.81 8.91 21.20
N MET A 100 -13.77 9.72 21.04
CA MET A 100 -13.65 11.03 21.68
C MET A 100 -14.22 12.19 20.84
N VAL A 101 -14.22 12.08 19.51
CA VAL A 101 -14.74 13.14 18.64
C VAL A 101 -16.26 13.10 18.53
N ASP A 102 -16.89 14.28 18.49
CA ASP A 102 -18.31 14.40 18.20
C ASP A 102 -18.54 14.38 16.70
N PHE A 103 -19.57 13.64 16.28
CA PHE A 103 -20.01 13.57 14.89
C PHE A 103 -21.32 14.32 14.78
N LEU A 104 -21.43 15.15 13.75
CA LEU A 104 -22.63 15.93 13.44
C LEU A 104 -23.05 15.59 12.02
N ALA A 105 -24.35 15.41 11.80
CA ALA A 105 -24.92 15.29 10.47
C ALA A 105 -25.88 16.44 10.19
N ALA A 106 -26.03 16.77 8.91
CA ALA A 106 -26.95 17.81 8.44
C ALA A 106 -28.42 17.37 8.56
N SER A 107 -28.69 16.06 8.63
CA SER A 107 -30.04 15.48 8.72
C SER A 107 -30.24 14.77 10.06
N ALA A 108 -31.46 14.85 10.60
CA ALA A 108 -31.86 14.19 11.84
C ALA A 108 -31.93 12.65 11.71
N HIS A 109 -32.13 12.12 10.50
CA HIS A 109 -32.15 10.69 10.20
C HIS A 109 -31.07 10.37 9.17
N ASP A 110 -29.82 10.51 9.57
CA ASP A 110 -28.68 10.12 8.74
C ASP A 110 -28.28 8.67 9.08
N PRO A 111 -28.43 7.71 8.15
CA PRO A 111 -28.01 6.32 8.35
C PRO A 111 -26.55 6.18 8.78
N LEU A 112 -25.69 7.14 8.38
CA LEU A 112 -24.29 7.17 8.81
C LEU A 112 -24.17 7.49 10.31
N MET A 113 -25.01 8.37 10.84
CA MET A 113 -25.02 8.71 12.27
C MET A 113 -25.53 7.57 13.14
N GLU A 114 -26.47 6.78 12.63
CA GLU A 114 -26.92 5.54 13.29
C GLU A 114 -25.78 4.52 13.35
N ALA A 115 -25.05 4.33 12.25
CA ALA A 115 -23.87 3.48 12.20
C ALA A 115 -22.77 3.96 13.16
N VAL A 116 -22.50 5.27 13.21
CA VAL A 116 -21.54 5.86 14.15
C VAL A 116 -21.94 5.60 15.60
N HIS A 117 -23.21 5.81 15.95
CA HIS A 117 -23.73 5.53 17.30
C HIS A 117 -23.61 4.05 17.66
N PHE A 118 -23.97 3.15 16.73
CA PHE A 118 -23.82 1.71 16.91
C PHE A 118 -22.35 1.34 17.16
N LEU A 119 -21.43 1.83 16.34
CA LEU A 119 -20.00 1.56 16.47
C LEU A 119 -19.43 2.09 17.79
N LYS A 120 -19.77 3.33 18.19
CA LYS A 120 -19.37 3.89 19.49
C LYS A 120 -19.85 3.00 20.64
N LYS A 121 -21.14 2.62 20.63
CA LYS A 121 -21.73 1.74 21.65
C LYS A 121 -21.07 0.36 21.68
N ALA A 122 -20.73 -0.22 20.53
CA ALA A 122 -20.06 -1.51 20.44
C ALA A 122 -18.62 -1.45 20.98
N PHE A 123 -17.87 -0.41 20.62
CA PHE A 123 -16.49 -0.24 21.05
C PHE A 123 -16.36 0.15 22.54
N MET A 124 -17.28 0.95 23.09
CA MET A 124 -17.33 1.21 24.54
C MET A 124 -17.53 -0.08 25.35
N LYS A 125 -18.24 -1.06 24.79
CA LYS A 125 -18.44 -2.39 25.41
C LYS A 125 -17.29 -3.37 25.16
N ASN A 126 -16.23 -2.93 24.48
CA ASN A 126 -15.09 -3.73 24.05
C ASN A 126 -15.49 -5.01 23.28
N LYS A 127 -16.64 -4.98 22.59
CA LYS A 127 -17.13 -6.12 21.80
C LYS A 127 -16.65 -6.01 20.35
N PRO A 128 -16.09 -7.07 19.76
CA PRO A 128 -15.76 -7.08 18.34
C PRO A 128 -17.04 -7.03 17.49
N LEU A 129 -16.97 -6.35 16.35
CA LEU A 129 -18.14 -6.13 15.48
C LEU A 129 -18.70 -7.43 14.89
N GLY A 130 -17.87 -8.45 14.66
CA GLY A 130 -18.29 -9.76 14.17
C GLY A 130 -19.15 -10.58 15.15
N LYS A 131 -19.50 -10.04 16.33
CA LYS A 131 -20.44 -10.66 17.29
C LYS A 131 -21.84 -10.03 17.27
N TYR A 132 -22.08 -9.05 16.41
CA TYR A 132 -23.41 -8.50 16.17
C TYR A 132 -24.00 -9.14 14.91
N PRO A 133 -25.31 -9.45 14.90
CA PRO A 133 -25.98 -9.95 13.70
C PRO A 133 -25.99 -8.87 12.61
N SER A 134 -25.80 -9.29 11.35
CA SER A 134 -25.92 -8.45 10.15
C SER A 134 -27.38 -8.15 9.82
#